data_AF-A0A0Q8ZWD9-F1
#
_entry.id   AF-A0A0Q8ZWD9-F1
#
_cell.length_a   1.000
_cell.length_b   1.000
_cell.length_c   1.000
_cell.angle_alpha   90.00
_cell.angle_beta   90.00
_cell.angle_gamma   90.00
#
_symmetry.space_group_name_H-M   'P 1'
#
loop_
_entity.id
_entity.type
_entity.pdbx_description
1 polymer ?
#
loop_
_entity_poly.entity_id
_entity_poly.type
_entity_poly.pdbx_seq_one_letter_code
_entity_poly.pdbx_strand_id
1 'polypeptide(L)'
;MKKITLLLALIFTTISFSQTITSKQEDANVEQYALLTKVNQYYPDITLSKTITNFYADGKIIDSQQQFDLKGTKFSSYKLGIEPDNKKVLFEYISDETGKVYGDVTLFKGNVLRTTFTEKTNQIEVSLNGKSVYLKTVK
;
A
#
# COMPACT_ATOMS: atom_id res chain seq x y z
N MET A 1 -2.42 -20.37 -52.96
CA MET A 1 -1.43 -20.69 -51.91
C MET A 1 -1.18 -19.57 -50.90
N LYS A 2 -1.24 -18.28 -51.25
CA LYS A 2 -0.91 -17.16 -50.33
C LYS A 2 -1.96 -16.81 -49.25
N LYS A 3 -3.22 -17.22 -49.41
CA LYS A 3 -4.32 -16.83 -48.50
C LYS A 3 -4.39 -17.67 -47.21
N ILE A 4 -3.96 -18.93 -47.27
CA ILE A 4 -3.97 -19.84 -46.10
C ILE A 4 -2.81 -19.51 -45.14
N THR A 5 -1.67 -19.08 -45.69
CA THR A 5 -0.50 -18.66 -44.91
C THR A 5 -0.78 -17.43 -44.05
N LEU A 6 -1.57 -16.47 -44.57
CA LEU A 6 -1.98 -15.27 -43.83
C LEU A 6 -2.92 -15.61 -42.67
N LEU A 7 -3.84 -16.56 -42.89
CA LEU A 7 -4.76 -17.03 -41.85
C LEU A 7 -3.99 -17.75 -40.73
N LEU A 8 -3.05 -18.63 -41.07
CA LEU A 8 -2.17 -19.29 -40.09
C LEU A 8 -1.31 -18.28 -39.31
N ALA A 9 -0.74 -17.27 -39.99
CA ALA A 9 0.02 -16.23 -39.33
C ALA A 9 -0.82 -15.44 -38.31
N LEU A 10 -2.09 -15.15 -38.61
CA LEU A 10 -2.98 -14.43 -37.71
C LEU A 10 -3.35 -15.23 -36.45
N ILE A 11 -3.51 -16.55 -36.57
CA ILE A 11 -3.87 -17.42 -35.45
C ILE A 11 -2.69 -17.62 -34.49
N PHE A 12 -1.44 -17.57 -34.98
CA PHE A 12 -0.24 -17.68 -34.14
C PHE A 12 0.22 -16.36 -33.50
N THR A 13 -0.30 -15.20 -33.92
CA THR A 13 0.07 -13.88 -33.36
C THR A 13 -0.73 -13.45 -32.14
N THR A 14 -1.74 -14.22 -31.71
CA THR A 14 -2.55 -13.85 -30.53
C THR A 14 -2.01 -14.45 -29.23
N ILE A 15 -0.68 -14.47 -29.04
CA ILE A 15 -0.12 -14.71 -27.71
C ILE A 15 -0.32 -13.40 -26.94
N SER A 16 -1.48 -13.29 -26.31
CA SER A 16 -1.78 -12.21 -25.36
C SER A 16 -0.69 -12.17 -24.30
N PHE A 17 0.10 -11.10 -24.27
CA PHE A 17 1.02 -10.81 -23.19
C PHE A 17 0.20 -10.53 -21.92
N SER A 18 -0.12 -11.56 -21.16
CA SER A 18 -0.49 -11.40 -19.76
C SER A 18 0.80 -11.29 -18.98
N GLN A 19 1.13 -10.12 -18.43
CA GLN A 19 2.22 -10.02 -17.46
C GLN A 19 1.91 -10.96 -16.30
N THR A 20 2.79 -11.93 -16.04
CA THR A 20 2.62 -12.85 -14.92
C THR A 20 2.97 -12.12 -13.64
N ILE A 21 1.95 -11.78 -12.84
CA ILE A 21 2.15 -11.24 -11.50
C ILE A 21 2.51 -12.38 -10.56
N THR A 22 3.66 -12.29 -9.91
CA THR A 22 4.06 -13.20 -8.83
C THR A 22 4.07 -12.47 -7.50
N SER A 23 3.94 -13.20 -6.40
CA SER A 23 4.07 -12.61 -5.07
C SER A 23 5.08 -13.40 -4.24
N LYS A 24 5.77 -12.69 -3.34
CA LYS A 24 6.75 -13.29 -2.44
C LYS A 24 6.69 -12.60 -1.09
N GLN A 25 6.59 -13.40 -0.03
CA GLN A 25 6.75 -12.93 1.34
C GLN A 25 8.24 -12.94 1.69
N GLU A 26 8.78 -11.79 2.06
CA GLU A 26 10.20 -11.60 2.37
C GLU A 26 10.40 -10.42 3.32
N ASP A 27 11.63 -10.24 3.81
CA ASP A 27 11.96 -9.06 4.60
C ASP A 27 11.98 -7.81 3.73
N ALA A 28 11.58 -6.69 4.32
CA ALA A 28 11.62 -5.37 3.71
C ALA A 28 13.01 -5.10 3.13
N ASN A 29 13.07 -4.71 1.86
CA ASN A 29 14.32 -4.28 1.26
C ASN A 29 14.79 -2.94 1.87
N VAL A 30 15.99 -2.49 1.49
CA VAL A 30 16.61 -1.28 2.07
C VAL A 30 15.73 -0.04 1.93
N GLU A 31 15.08 0.15 0.77
CA GLU A 31 14.24 1.31 0.51
C GLU A 31 12.92 1.27 1.29
N GLN A 32 12.26 0.10 1.30
CA GLN A 32 11.05 -0.15 2.09
C GLN A 32 11.34 0.04 3.59
N TYR A 33 12.46 -0.49 4.08
CA TYR A 33 12.87 -0.35 5.47
C TYR A 33 13.13 1.11 5.85
N ALA A 34 13.79 1.89 4.99
CA ALA A 34 14.02 3.31 5.20
C ALA A 34 12.70 4.10 5.28
N LEU A 35 11.75 3.82 4.39
CA LEU A 35 10.40 4.38 4.43
C LEU A 35 9.71 4.05 5.76
N LEU A 36 9.62 2.76 6.11
CA LEU A 36 8.94 2.28 7.30
C LEU A 36 9.55 2.86 8.59
N THR A 37 10.88 2.96 8.65
CA THR A 37 11.59 3.58 9.78
C THR A 37 11.18 5.04 9.95
N LYS A 38 11.12 5.78 8.84
CA LYS A 38 10.74 7.19 8.86
C LYS A 38 9.27 7.39 9.19
N VAL A 39 8.39 6.51 8.73
CA VAL A 39 6.97 6.50 9.12
C VAL A 39 6.84 6.29 10.63
N ASN A 40 7.46 5.24 11.17
CA ASN A 40 7.42 4.92 12.60
C ASN A 40 7.97 6.05 13.49
N GLN A 41 8.97 6.79 13.00
CA GLN A 41 9.54 7.93 13.72
C GLN A 41 8.51 9.03 14.00
N TYR A 42 7.61 9.31 13.05
CA TYR A 42 6.62 10.40 13.18
C TYR A 42 5.22 9.92 13.53
N TYR A 43 4.89 8.66 13.23
CA TYR A 43 3.57 8.05 13.40
C TYR A 43 3.72 6.64 14.00
N PRO A 44 4.18 6.53 15.27
CA PRO A 44 4.40 5.25 15.94
C PRO A 44 3.09 4.50 16.26
N ASP A 45 1.95 5.14 16.06
CA ASP A 45 0.62 4.55 16.17
C ASP A 45 0.27 3.61 15.01
N ILE A 46 1.01 3.67 13.90
CA ILE A 46 0.87 2.73 12.78
C ILE A 46 1.73 1.50 13.06
N THR A 47 1.09 0.34 13.19
CA THR A 47 1.77 -0.95 13.36
C THR A 47 2.47 -1.33 12.06
N LEU A 48 3.79 -1.55 12.12
CA LEU A 48 4.61 -1.96 10.99
C LEU A 48 5.25 -3.33 11.24
N SER A 49 5.44 -4.10 10.16
CA SER A 49 6.18 -5.36 10.15
C SER A 49 7.48 -5.23 9.36
N LYS A 50 8.46 -6.09 9.67
CA LYS A 50 9.65 -6.28 8.83
C LYS A 50 9.37 -7.18 7.63
N THR A 51 8.37 -8.04 7.73
CA THR A 51 7.99 -8.98 6.68
C THR A 51 6.91 -8.36 5.80
N ILE A 52 7.13 -8.40 4.49
CA ILE A 52 6.31 -7.78 3.46
C ILE A 52 6.02 -8.82 2.37
N THR A 53 4.80 -8.80 1.85
CA THR A 53 4.44 -9.50 0.62
C THR A 53 4.63 -8.55 -0.55
N ASN A 54 5.69 -8.75 -1.33
CA ASN A 54 5.97 -7.99 -2.54
C ASN A 54 5.28 -8.64 -3.73
N PHE A 55 4.66 -7.82 -4.57
CA PHE A 55 4.08 -8.23 -5.85
C PHE A 55 5.00 -7.80 -6.98
N TYR A 56 5.31 -8.73 -7.87
CA TYR A 56 6.28 -8.54 -8.94
C TYR A 56 5.62 -8.69 -10.31
N ALA A 57 5.98 -7.80 -11.24
CA ALA A 57 5.79 -8.01 -12.66
C ALA A 57 7.12 -7.75 -13.37
N ASP A 58 7.52 -8.66 -14.25
CA ASP A 58 8.79 -8.57 -15.00
C ASP A 58 10.02 -8.35 -14.09
N GLY A 59 10.01 -8.97 -12.90
CA GLY A 59 11.09 -8.88 -11.92
C GLY A 59 11.14 -7.56 -11.13
N LYS A 60 10.19 -6.65 -11.32
CA LYS A 60 10.08 -5.38 -10.59
C LYS A 60 8.92 -5.42 -9.61
N ILE A 61 9.11 -4.83 -8.44
CA ILE A 61 8.02 -4.64 -7.46
C ILE A 61 7.00 -3.67 -8.06
N ILE A 62 5.72 -4.08 -8.10
CA ILE A 62 4.58 -3.29 -8.58
C ILE A 62 3.57 -2.94 -7.49
N ASP A 63 3.63 -3.64 -6.35
CA ASP A 63 2.89 -3.32 -5.13
C ASP A 63 3.54 -4.08 -3.96
N SER A 64 3.24 -3.69 -2.74
CA SER A 64 3.77 -4.32 -1.53
C SER A 64 2.77 -4.21 -0.40
N GLN A 65 2.56 -5.28 0.35
CA GLN A 65 1.56 -5.31 1.42
C GLN A 65 2.11 -5.97 2.68
N GLN A 66 1.65 -5.52 3.85
CA GLN A 66 1.89 -6.19 5.12
C GLN A 66 0.59 -6.79 5.64
N GLN A 67 0.72 -8.01 6.16
CA GLN A 67 -0.37 -8.74 6.82
C GLN A 67 0.00 -8.92 8.29
N PHE A 68 -1.00 -8.88 9.15
CA PHE A 68 -0.85 -8.94 10.60
C PHE A 68 -1.72 -10.04 11.18
N ASP A 69 -1.21 -10.74 12.19
CA ASP A 69 -2.05 -11.60 13.02
C ASP A 69 -2.90 -10.72 13.94
N LEU A 70 -4.21 -10.74 13.73
CA LEU A 70 -5.16 -9.90 14.46
C LEU A 70 -5.72 -10.59 15.71
N LYS A 71 -5.33 -11.84 15.99
CA LYS A 71 -5.85 -12.60 17.11
C LYS A 71 -5.53 -11.91 18.44
N GLY A 72 -6.58 -11.60 19.22
CA GLY A 72 -6.45 -10.91 20.50
C GLY A 72 -6.24 -9.40 20.40
N THR A 73 -6.29 -8.83 19.19
CA THR A 73 -6.27 -7.38 18.98
C THR A 73 -7.70 -6.82 18.92
N LYS A 74 -7.82 -5.48 18.99
CA LYS A 74 -9.10 -4.77 18.82
C LYS A 74 -9.53 -4.61 17.35
N PHE A 75 -8.70 -5.06 16.40
CA PHE A 75 -8.92 -4.83 14.98
C PHE A 75 -9.58 -6.05 14.33
N SER A 76 -10.64 -5.81 13.56
CA SER A 76 -11.25 -6.82 12.68
C SER A 76 -10.56 -6.88 11.31
N SER A 77 -9.88 -5.80 10.92
CA SER A 77 -9.03 -5.70 9.74
C SER A 77 -7.90 -4.72 10.01
N TYR A 78 -6.69 -5.07 9.55
CA TYR A 78 -5.54 -4.16 9.52
C TYR A 78 -4.73 -4.47 8.26
N LYS A 79 -4.58 -3.48 7.39
CA LYS A 79 -3.88 -3.60 6.12
C LYS A 79 -2.93 -2.43 5.97
N LEU A 80 -1.76 -2.74 5.44
CA LEU A 80 -0.77 -1.74 5.10
C LEU A 80 -0.22 -2.04 3.71
N GLY A 81 -0.19 -1.02 2.85
CA GLY A 81 0.37 -1.06 1.51
C GLY A 81 1.58 -0.13 1.41
N ILE A 82 2.52 -0.45 0.54
CA ILE A 82 3.67 0.40 0.21
C ILE A 82 3.70 0.60 -1.29
N GLU A 83 3.69 1.85 -1.73
CA GLU A 83 3.79 2.14 -3.17
C GLU A 83 5.16 1.74 -3.72
N PRO A 84 5.24 1.32 -5.00
CA PRO A 84 6.48 0.81 -5.61
C PRO A 84 7.68 1.77 -5.57
N ASP A 85 7.43 3.07 -5.45
CA ASP A 85 8.47 4.09 -5.40
C ASP A 85 9.02 4.34 -3.98
N ASN A 86 8.54 3.58 -3.00
CA ASN A 86 8.94 3.64 -1.59
C ASN A 86 8.79 5.03 -0.96
N LYS A 87 7.81 5.83 -1.42
CA LYS A 87 7.51 7.16 -0.84
C LYS A 87 6.21 7.24 -0.08
N LYS A 88 5.36 6.21 -0.19
CA LYS A 88 4.04 6.22 0.43
C LYS A 88 3.71 4.89 1.09
N VAL A 89 3.18 5.00 2.30
CA VAL A 89 2.52 3.90 3.01
C VAL A 89 1.02 4.18 3.02
N LEU A 90 0.22 3.25 2.52
CA LEU A 90 -1.23 3.27 2.69
C LEU A 90 -1.59 2.44 3.91
N PHE A 91 -2.57 2.88 4.68
CA PHE A 91 -3.08 2.11 5.82
C PHE A 91 -4.60 2.08 5.81
N GLU A 92 -5.16 0.97 6.26
CA GLU A 92 -6.58 0.78 6.50
C GLU A 92 -6.75 -0.13 7.70
N TYR A 93 -7.55 0.28 8.69
CA TYR A 93 -7.93 -0.58 9.79
C TYR A 93 -9.37 -0.34 10.23
N ILE A 94 -9.96 -1.38 10.83
CA ILE A 94 -11.33 -1.36 11.33
C ILE A 94 -11.32 -1.83 12.79
N SER A 95 -11.95 -1.06 13.68
CA SER A 95 -12.19 -1.43 15.07
C SER A 95 -13.57 -0.93 15.53
N ASP A 96 -14.12 -1.51 16.59
CA ASP A 96 -15.40 -1.08 17.16
C ASP A 96 -15.33 0.37 17.71
N GLU A 97 -14.16 0.76 18.21
CA GLU A 97 -13.89 2.07 18.80
C GLU A 97 -13.94 3.18 17.73
N THR A 98 -13.23 2.99 16.62
CA THR A 98 -13.01 4.04 15.60
C THR A 98 -13.82 3.85 14.33
N GLY A 99 -14.48 2.70 14.16
CA GLY A 99 -14.98 2.27 12.86
C GLY A 99 -13.82 2.07 11.88
N LYS A 100 -14.09 2.29 10.60
CA LYS A 100 -13.07 2.25 9.54
C LYS A 100 -12.25 3.54 9.54
N VAL A 101 -10.94 3.37 9.59
CA VAL A 101 -9.95 4.43 9.42
C VAL A 101 -9.02 4.04 8.29
N TYR A 102 -8.78 4.95 7.36
CA TYR A 102 -7.88 4.72 6.24
C TYR A 102 -7.16 6.00 5.85
N GLY A 103 -6.08 5.86 5.09
CA GLY A 103 -5.29 7.00 4.68
C GLY A 103 -3.93 6.61 4.16
N ASP A 104 -3.04 7.59 4.14
CA ASP A 104 -1.68 7.40 3.68
C ASP A 104 -0.68 8.25 4.47
N VAL A 105 0.56 7.80 4.45
CA VAL A 105 1.73 8.53 4.92
C VAL A 105 2.68 8.68 3.74
N THR A 106 2.89 9.91 3.29
CA THR A 106 3.72 10.26 2.14
C THR A 106 4.97 11.04 2.56
N LEU A 107 6.14 10.66 2.02
CA LEU A 107 7.40 11.38 2.19
C LEU A 107 7.50 12.47 1.11
N PHE A 108 7.52 13.73 1.53
CA PHE A 108 7.60 14.86 0.61
C PHE A 108 8.62 15.90 1.07
N LYS A 109 9.68 16.09 0.26
CA LYS A 109 10.76 17.07 0.50
C LYS A 109 11.30 17.04 1.93
N GLY A 110 11.59 15.82 2.43
CA GLY A 110 12.12 15.61 3.79
C GLY A 110 11.06 15.52 4.89
N ASN A 111 9.85 16.04 4.67
CA ASN A 111 8.73 15.93 5.59
C ASN A 111 7.96 14.63 5.41
N VAL A 112 7.20 14.27 6.43
CA VAL A 112 6.30 13.12 6.45
C VAL A 112 4.90 13.64 6.65
N LEU A 113 4.08 13.51 5.61
CA LEU A 113 2.69 13.96 5.58
C LEU A 113 1.79 12.76 5.81
N ARG A 114 0.86 12.85 6.76
CA ARG A 114 -0.18 11.84 6.96
C ARG A 114 -1.54 12.44 6.64
N THR A 115 -2.31 11.77 5.81
CA THR A 115 -3.73 12.04 5.60
C THR A 115 -4.53 10.89 6.20
N THR A 116 -5.50 11.19 7.05
CA THR A 116 -6.35 10.20 7.73
C THR A 116 -7.81 10.52 7.49
N PHE A 117 -8.59 9.50 7.14
CA PHE A 117 -10.03 9.53 7.00
C PHE A 117 -10.64 8.61 8.06
N THR A 118 -11.54 9.13 8.87
CA THR A 118 -12.26 8.36 9.90
C THR A 118 -13.74 8.37 9.58
N GLU A 119 -14.28 7.23 9.16
CA GLU A 119 -15.68 7.14 8.73
C GLU A 119 -16.66 7.33 9.89
N LYS A 120 -16.34 6.84 11.09
CA LYS A 120 -17.25 6.93 12.25
C LYS A 120 -17.53 8.38 12.67
N THR A 121 -16.55 9.27 12.51
CA THR A 121 -16.66 10.69 12.88
C THR A 121 -16.81 11.61 11.67
N ASN A 122 -16.82 11.05 10.45
CA ASN A 122 -16.72 11.78 9.19
C ASN A 122 -15.58 12.82 9.19
N GLN A 123 -14.43 12.46 9.76
CA GLN A 123 -13.29 13.38 9.88
C GLN A 123 -12.23 13.13 8.83
N ILE A 124 -11.66 14.23 8.35
CA ILE A 124 -10.44 14.25 7.56
C ILE A 124 -9.40 15.01 8.37
N GLU A 125 -8.27 14.35 8.63
CA GLU A 125 -7.12 14.94 9.31
C GLU A 125 -5.91 14.93 8.38
N VAL A 126 -5.15 16.03 8.38
CA VAL A 126 -3.82 16.10 7.79
C VAL A 126 -2.83 16.45 8.88
N SER A 127 -1.79 15.65 9.02
CA SER A 127 -0.69 15.86 9.95
C SER A 127 0.62 16.00 9.20
N LEU A 128 1.47 16.93 9.63
CA LEU A 128 2.84 17.10 9.13
C LEU A 128 3.83 16.79 10.24
N ASN A 129 4.72 15.81 10.02
CA ASN A 129 5.75 15.40 10.96
C ASN A 129 5.17 15.10 12.37
N GLY A 130 4.08 14.33 12.42
CA GLY A 130 3.41 13.95 13.67
C GLY A 130 2.51 15.03 14.28
N LYS A 131 2.43 16.23 13.70
CA LYS A 131 1.57 17.33 14.20
C LYS A 131 0.37 17.54 13.30
N SER A 132 -0.83 17.53 13.89
CA SER A 132 -2.06 17.89 13.17
C SER A 132 -1.97 19.33 12.67
N VAL A 133 -2.16 19.54 11.37
CA VAL A 133 -2.15 20.86 10.71
C VAL A 133 -3.49 21.22 10.10
N TYR A 134 -4.36 20.23 9.92
CA TYR A 134 -5.72 20.41 9.44
C TYR A 134 -6.60 19.30 9.98
N LEU A 135 -7.78 19.66 10.48
CA LEU A 135 -8.81 18.72 10.91
C LEU A 135 -10.16 19.29 10.51
N LYS A 136 -10.96 18.49 9.81
CA LYS A 136 -12.32 18.89 9.41
C LYS A 136 -13.28 17.72 9.50
N THR A 137 -14.43 17.96 10.13
CA THR A 137 -15.60 17.08 10.01
C THR A 137 -16.37 17.45 8.75
N VAL A 138 -16.56 16.48 7.87
CA VAL A 138 -17.40 16.60 6.67
C VAL A 138 -18.84 16.36 7.08
N LYS A 139 -19.71 17.32 6.77
CA LYS A 139 -21.15 17.22 7.00
C LYS A 139 -21.82 16.39 5.92
#